data_AF-A0AAE0ZVH5-F1
#
_entry.id   AF-A0AAE0ZVH5-F1
#
_cell.length_a   1.000
_cell.length_b   1.000
_cell.length_c   1.000
_cell.angle_alpha   90.00
_cell.angle_beta   90.00
_cell.angle_gamma   90.00
#
_symmetry.space_group_name_H-M   'P 1'
#
loop_
_entity.id
_entity.type
_entity.pdbx_description
1 polymer ?
#
loop_
_entity_poly.entity_id
_entity_poly.type
_entity_poly.pdbx_seq_one_letter_code
_entity_poly.pdbx_strand_id
1 'polypeptide(L)'
;MDSACTERILGIFESAVGLEGLREQQASGAKTPRVHIQNFQQRVRCGVMAAVLEPQRGFHVVDYVVMGVVIAVSLGIGVFHAVRGKRNNNTDEYLVGGRSMSFLPTAISLVASFESSIMMLGLPAEAYLFGLQYVWWIFGNICSQLLAINVVVPLLHPLKVTSAYEYLELRFNSKLVRLLGTTMGTLSYLLYMGIVLYGPATALEAVSGLPVWNSIFLISAVAVVYTSIGGIRAVIWTDVFQGFIMLAGIFAFLIQGTIDVGGPGPVWNIADDAGRMNFFNFDPDPRVRHTFWNLYVGSVFRGFGMVFNQSTVQRISSTKTAQEAKRFLL
;
A
#
# COMPACT_ATOMS: atom_id res chain seq x y z
N MET A 1 -11.38 -13.39 -27.87
CA MET A 1 -11.33 -11.98 -27.45
C MET A 1 -11.12 -11.14 -28.70
N ASP A 2 -11.99 -10.18 -28.96
CA ASP A 2 -12.02 -9.43 -30.23
C ASP A 2 -10.82 -8.47 -30.33
N SER A 3 -10.25 -8.25 -31.52
CA SER A 3 -9.02 -7.47 -31.71
C SER A 3 -9.12 -6.03 -31.15
N ALA A 4 -10.32 -5.45 -31.17
CA ALA A 4 -10.63 -4.14 -30.62
C ALA A 4 -10.61 -4.10 -29.07
N CYS A 5 -10.88 -5.22 -28.39
CA CYS A 5 -10.84 -5.31 -26.93
C CYS A 5 -9.39 -5.35 -26.44
N THR A 6 -8.53 -6.09 -27.15
CA THR A 6 -7.10 -6.14 -26.89
C THR A 6 -6.45 -4.78 -27.04
N GLU A 7 -6.78 -4.01 -28.09
CA GLU A 7 -6.25 -2.65 -28.26
C GLU A 7 -6.72 -1.67 -27.18
N ARG A 8 -7.96 -1.79 -26.67
CA ARG A 8 -8.44 -0.95 -25.55
C ARG A 8 -7.71 -1.22 -24.24
N ILE A 9 -7.47 -2.49 -23.91
CA ILE A 9 -6.73 -2.87 -22.70
C ILE A 9 -5.27 -2.42 -22.82
N LEU A 10 -4.68 -2.55 -24.02
CA LEU A 10 -3.34 -2.04 -24.29
C LEU A 10 -3.27 -0.51 -24.12
N GLY A 11 -4.27 0.22 -24.62
CA GLY A 11 -4.36 1.67 -24.46
C GLY A 11 -4.44 2.08 -22.99
N ILE A 12 -5.31 1.44 -22.20
CA ILE A 12 -5.45 1.73 -20.76
C ILE A 12 -4.15 1.45 -20.00
N PHE A 13 -3.45 0.36 -20.34
CA PHE A 13 -2.17 0.02 -19.73
C PHE A 13 -1.05 0.98 -20.17
N GLU A 14 -1.01 1.35 -21.45
CA GLU A 14 -0.08 2.37 -21.99
C GLU A 14 -0.27 3.72 -21.28
N SER A 15 -1.51 4.14 -21.01
CA SER A 15 -1.81 5.36 -20.24
C SER A 15 -1.46 5.21 -18.75
N ALA A 16 -1.75 4.06 -18.13
CA ALA A 16 -1.46 3.81 -16.70
C ALA A 16 0.04 3.71 -16.38
N VAL A 17 0.85 3.23 -17.32
CA VAL A 17 2.31 3.11 -17.20
C VAL A 17 3.04 4.40 -17.68
N GLY A 18 2.30 5.37 -18.23
CA GLY A 18 2.87 6.64 -18.71
C GLY A 18 3.66 6.51 -20.01
N LEU A 19 3.39 5.48 -20.82
CA LEU A 19 4.03 5.26 -22.13
C LEU A 19 3.60 6.30 -23.18
N GLU A 20 2.49 7.01 -22.96
CA GLU A 20 2.06 8.17 -23.78
C GLU A 20 3.10 9.30 -23.77
N GLY A 21 3.72 9.58 -22.61
CA GLY A 21 4.77 10.59 -22.48
C GLY A 21 6.04 10.28 -23.27
N LEU A 22 6.32 9.00 -23.55
CA LEU A 22 7.44 8.59 -24.42
C LEU A 22 7.15 8.85 -25.91
N ARG A 23 5.87 8.82 -26.33
CA ARG A 23 5.49 9.22 -27.71
C ARG A 23 5.65 10.73 -27.91
N GLU A 24 5.33 11.54 -26.91
CA GLU A 24 5.56 12.99 -26.95
C GLU A 24 7.05 13.35 -26.99
N GLN A 25 7.89 12.63 -26.24
CA GLN A 25 9.35 12.81 -26.32
C GLN A 25 9.97 12.35 -27.64
N GLN A 26 9.40 11.34 -28.31
CA GLN A 26 9.78 10.96 -29.68
C GLN A 26 9.38 12.02 -30.72
N ALA A 27 8.27 12.74 -30.49
CA ALA A 27 7.81 13.83 -31.34
C ALA A 27 8.63 15.11 -31.16
N SER A 28 9.20 15.35 -29.97
CA SER A 28 9.98 16.56 -29.66
C SER A 28 11.47 16.50 -30.02
N GLY A 29 11.95 15.43 -30.69
CA GLY A 29 13.30 15.36 -31.25
C GLY A 29 14.46 15.24 -30.25
N ALA A 30 14.22 14.74 -29.03
CA ALA A 30 15.28 14.55 -28.04
C ALA A 30 16.27 13.41 -28.44
N LYS A 31 17.57 13.64 -28.22
CA LYS A 31 18.70 12.74 -28.58
C LYS A 31 18.81 11.49 -27.67
N THR A 32 17.77 10.68 -27.57
CA THR A 32 17.88 9.31 -27.05
C THR A 32 17.93 8.32 -28.22
N PRO A 33 18.72 7.24 -28.16
CA PRO A 33 18.85 6.30 -29.28
C PRO A 33 17.50 5.63 -29.56
N ARG A 34 16.80 6.10 -30.62
CA ARG A 34 15.47 5.65 -31.07
C ARG A 34 15.29 4.13 -31.06
N VAL A 35 16.35 3.39 -31.38
CA VAL A 35 16.36 1.93 -31.47
C VAL A 35 16.14 1.25 -30.10
N HIS A 36 16.67 1.81 -29.02
CA HIS A 36 16.51 1.22 -27.67
C HIS A 36 15.08 1.40 -27.15
N ILE A 37 14.46 2.56 -27.40
CA ILE A 37 13.07 2.84 -27.02
C ILE A 37 12.10 1.98 -27.84
N GLN A 38 12.33 1.82 -29.15
CA GLN A 38 11.52 0.95 -30.01
C GLN A 38 11.62 -0.53 -29.59
N ASN A 39 12.84 -1.03 -29.34
CA ASN A 39 13.04 -2.39 -28.86
C ASN A 39 12.41 -2.62 -27.48
N PHE A 40 12.44 -1.62 -26.60
CA PHE A 40 11.77 -1.66 -25.29
C PHE A 40 10.25 -1.66 -25.42
N GLN A 41 9.68 -0.73 -26.20
CA GLN A 41 8.24 -0.68 -26.47
C GLN A 41 7.74 -1.98 -27.10
N GLN A 42 8.51 -2.57 -28.01
CA GLN A 42 8.17 -3.82 -28.67
C GLN A 42 8.30 -5.02 -27.74
N ARG A 43 9.27 -5.04 -26.81
CA ARG A 43 9.36 -6.07 -25.76
C ARG A 43 8.24 -5.96 -24.73
N VAL A 44 7.87 -4.74 -24.32
CA VAL A 44 6.70 -4.52 -23.45
C VAL A 44 5.42 -4.93 -24.17
N ARG A 45 5.24 -4.56 -25.45
CA ARG A 45 4.11 -5.01 -26.27
C ARG A 45 4.06 -6.52 -26.41
N CYS A 46 5.17 -7.19 -26.69
CA CYS A 46 5.23 -8.65 -26.79
C CYS A 46 4.99 -9.33 -25.44
N GLY A 47 5.52 -8.80 -24.33
CA GLY A 47 5.29 -9.34 -22.99
C GLY A 47 3.84 -9.16 -22.52
N VAL A 48 3.24 -7.99 -22.78
CA VAL A 48 1.83 -7.72 -22.52
C VAL A 48 0.94 -8.55 -23.43
N MET A 49 1.23 -8.64 -24.73
CA MET A 49 0.49 -9.53 -25.64
C MET A 49 0.63 -11.00 -25.23
N ALA A 50 1.80 -11.45 -24.79
CA ALA A 50 1.98 -12.81 -24.28
C ALA A 50 1.14 -13.05 -23.02
N ALA A 51 1.15 -12.12 -22.06
CA ALA A 51 0.32 -12.19 -20.86
C ALA A 51 -1.20 -12.09 -21.16
N VAL A 52 -1.57 -11.40 -22.24
CA VAL A 52 -2.96 -11.27 -22.71
C VAL A 52 -3.41 -12.49 -23.53
N LEU A 53 -2.47 -13.21 -24.15
CA LEU A 53 -2.71 -14.40 -24.97
C LEU A 53 -2.60 -15.71 -24.18
N GLU A 54 -2.03 -15.69 -22.97
CA GLU A 54 -2.13 -16.83 -22.06
C GLU A 54 -3.61 -17.08 -21.75
N PRO A 55 -4.08 -18.34 -21.86
CA PRO A 55 -5.43 -18.67 -21.44
C PRO A 55 -5.52 -18.36 -19.95
N GLN A 56 -6.29 -17.32 -19.59
CA GLN A 56 -6.64 -16.97 -18.21
C GLN A 56 -7.11 -18.24 -17.50
N ARG A 57 -6.21 -18.89 -16.76
CA ARG A 57 -6.58 -19.98 -15.85
C ARG A 57 -7.32 -19.30 -14.71
N GLY A 58 -8.62 -19.14 -14.89
CA GLY A 58 -9.49 -18.63 -13.83
C GLY A 58 -9.34 -19.46 -12.57
N PHE A 59 -9.64 -18.86 -11.43
CA PHE A 59 -9.62 -19.51 -10.13
C PHE A 59 -10.16 -20.96 -10.19
N HIS A 60 -9.33 -21.88 -9.71
CA HIS A 60 -9.78 -23.22 -9.41
C HIS A 60 -10.69 -23.19 -8.18
N VAL A 61 -11.47 -24.24 -7.98
CA VAL A 61 -12.37 -24.36 -6.81
C VAL A 61 -11.61 -24.15 -5.49
N VAL A 62 -10.36 -24.61 -5.43
CA VAL A 62 -9.48 -24.43 -4.26
C VAL A 62 -9.22 -22.94 -3.98
N ASP A 63 -9.01 -22.11 -4.99
CA ASP A 63 -8.74 -20.68 -4.84
C ASP A 63 -9.96 -19.94 -4.27
N TYR A 64 -11.17 -20.29 -4.74
CA TYR A 64 -12.41 -19.78 -4.18
C TYR A 64 -12.63 -20.22 -2.72
N VAL A 65 -12.27 -21.46 -2.37
CA VAL A 65 -12.34 -21.96 -1.00
C VAL A 65 -11.37 -21.19 -0.10
N VAL A 66 -10.12 -21.00 -0.52
CA VAL A 66 -9.12 -20.22 0.23
C VAL A 66 -9.60 -18.78 0.43
N MET A 67 -10.11 -18.13 -0.62
CA MET A 67 -10.68 -16.79 -0.53
C MET A 67 -11.85 -16.73 0.47
N GLY A 68 -12.77 -17.70 0.40
CA GLY A 68 -13.90 -17.81 1.33
C GLY A 68 -13.45 -17.99 2.78
N VAL A 69 -12.42 -18.81 3.03
CA VAL A 69 -11.83 -19.02 4.35
C VAL A 69 -11.20 -17.73 4.88
N VAL A 70 -10.42 -17.01 4.07
CA VAL A 70 -9.81 -15.73 4.49
C VAL A 70 -10.87 -14.70 4.87
N ILE A 71 -11.93 -14.58 4.07
CA ILE A 71 -13.07 -13.70 4.37
C ILE A 71 -13.78 -14.13 5.67
N ALA A 72 -14.04 -15.43 5.83
CA ALA A 72 -14.72 -15.97 7.00
C ALA A 72 -13.91 -15.77 8.28
N VAL A 73 -12.58 -15.94 8.24
CA VAL A 73 -11.70 -15.70 9.39
C VAL A 73 -11.69 -14.22 9.76
N SER A 74 -11.58 -13.31 8.78
CA SER A 74 -11.63 -11.86 9.03
C SER A 74 -12.96 -11.42 9.68
N LEU A 75 -14.09 -11.91 9.15
CA LEU A 75 -15.40 -11.69 9.77
C LEU A 75 -15.49 -12.30 11.17
N GLY A 76 -14.94 -13.51 11.34
CA GLY A 76 -14.89 -14.21 12.63
C GLY A 76 -14.12 -13.43 13.70
N ILE A 77 -12.97 -12.85 13.36
CA ILE A 77 -12.20 -11.97 14.25
C ILE A 77 -13.03 -10.74 14.65
N GLY A 78 -13.70 -10.10 13.69
CA GLY A 78 -14.57 -8.96 13.93
C GLY A 78 -15.72 -9.28 14.89
N VAL A 79 -16.46 -10.36 14.61
CA VAL A 79 -17.58 -10.82 15.45
C VAL A 79 -17.10 -11.25 16.84
N PHE A 80 -15.98 -11.97 16.93
CA PHE A 80 -15.39 -12.40 18.20
C PHE A 80 -15.09 -11.20 19.12
N HIS A 81 -14.42 -10.18 18.58
CA HIS A 81 -14.10 -8.98 19.34
C HIS A 81 -15.33 -8.14 19.69
N ALA A 82 -16.36 -8.13 18.84
CA ALA A 82 -17.61 -7.45 19.15
C ALA A 82 -18.38 -8.13 20.28
N VAL A 83 -18.50 -9.45 20.26
CA VAL A 83 -19.20 -10.21 21.31
C VAL A 83 -18.45 -10.07 22.64
N ARG A 84 -17.13 -10.11 22.62
CA ARG A 84 -16.29 -9.94 23.82
C ARG A 84 -16.26 -8.48 24.32
N GLY A 85 -16.37 -7.53 23.40
CA GLY A 85 -16.38 -6.07 23.64
C GLY A 85 -17.70 -5.53 24.18
N LYS A 86 -18.85 -6.20 23.92
CA LYS A 86 -20.18 -5.85 24.49
C LYS A 86 -20.22 -5.78 26.02
N ARG A 87 -19.20 -6.30 26.71
CA ARG A 87 -19.05 -6.21 28.16
C ARG A 87 -18.64 -4.81 28.64
N ASN A 88 -18.12 -3.95 27.75
CA ASN A 88 -17.72 -2.56 27.99
C ASN A 88 -18.25 -1.64 26.87
N ASN A 89 -19.51 -1.17 26.97
CA ASN A 89 -20.11 -0.18 26.06
C ASN A 89 -19.51 1.24 26.28
N ASN A 90 -18.22 1.43 25.99
CA ASN A 90 -17.55 2.73 26.08
C ASN A 90 -16.92 3.11 24.74
N THR A 91 -17.09 4.36 24.32
CA THR A 91 -16.49 4.94 23.11
C THR A 91 -14.96 4.79 23.09
N ASP A 92 -14.32 4.83 24.26
CA ASP A 92 -12.87 4.61 24.41
C ASP A 92 -12.46 3.17 24.02
N GLU A 93 -13.28 2.17 24.34
CA GLU A 93 -13.04 0.78 23.93
C GLU A 93 -13.18 0.62 22.41
N TYR A 94 -14.16 1.27 21.80
CA TYR A 94 -14.42 1.20 20.37
C TYR A 94 -13.33 1.92 19.54
N LEU A 95 -12.94 3.13 19.95
CA LEU A 95 -12.02 3.97 19.18
C LEU A 95 -10.54 3.69 19.46
N VAL A 96 -10.16 3.39 20.71
CA VAL A 96 -8.74 3.22 21.10
C VAL A 96 -8.47 1.91 21.84
N GLY A 97 -9.43 1.00 21.87
CA GLY A 97 -9.25 -0.33 22.46
C GLY A 97 -8.94 -0.29 23.95
N GLY A 98 -9.43 0.72 24.67
CA GLY A 98 -9.18 0.91 26.10
C GLY A 98 -7.71 1.17 26.41
N ARG A 99 -6.92 1.61 25.41
CA ARG A 99 -5.49 1.95 25.52
C ARG A 99 -4.62 0.86 26.14
N SER A 100 -5.01 -0.39 25.90
CA SER A 100 -4.39 -1.58 26.49
C SER A 100 -3.80 -2.52 25.44
N MET A 101 -3.64 -2.04 24.21
CA MET A 101 -3.09 -2.84 23.12
C MET A 101 -1.60 -3.08 23.32
N SER A 102 -1.16 -4.31 23.06
CA SER A 102 0.26 -4.65 23.03
C SER A 102 0.94 -3.98 21.83
N PHE A 103 2.22 -3.63 21.98
CA PHE A 103 2.97 -2.94 20.93
C PHE A 103 3.07 -3.78 19.64
N LEU A 104 3.26 -5.10 19.74
CA LEU A 104 3.56 -5.95 18.58
C LEU A 104 2.37 -6.07 17.60
N PRO A 105 1.13 -6.44 18.02
CA PRO A 105 -0.02 -6.44 17.11
C PRO A 105 -0.30 -5.05 16.52
N THR A 106 -0.11 -4.01 17.34
CA THR A 106 -0.34 -2.63 16.89
C THR A 106 0.65 -2.25 15.79
N ALA A 107 1.94 -2.61 15.94
CA ALA A 107 3.00 -2.30 14.96
C ALA A 107 2.76 -3.02 13.63
N ILE A 108 2.46 -4.32 13.68
CA ILE A 108 2.13 -5.11 12.48
C ILE A 108 0.90 -4.51 11.79
N SER A 109 -0.13 -4.13 12.55
CA SER A 109 -1.33 -3.49 12.01
C SER A 109 -1.04 -2.12 11.37
N LEU A 110 -0.11 -1.34 11.93
CA LEU A 110 0.33 -0.08 11.32
C LEU A 110 0.99 -0.32 9.97
N VAL A 111 1.95 -1.25 9.91
CA VAL A 111 2.63 -1.61 8.66
C VAL A 111 1.61 -2.11 7.64
N ALA A 112 0.73 -3.04 8.03
CA ALA A 112 -0.30 -3.60 7.15
C ALA A 112 -1.30 -2.54 6.64
N SER A 113 -1.58 -1.50 7.42
CA SER A 113 -2.46 -0.40 6.96
C SER A 113 -1.80 0.62 6.05
N PHE A 114 -0.48 0.77 6.13
CA PHE A 114 0.26 1.59 5.17
C PHE A 114 0.50 0.84 3.87
N GLU A 115 0.56 -0.49 3.95
CA GLU A 115 0.63 -1.33 2.77
C GLU A 115 -0.71 -1.30 2.02
N SER A 116 -0.66 -0.78 0.80
CA SER A 116 -1.83 -0.69 -0.08
C SER A 116 -1.63 -1.57 -1.30
N SER A 117 -2.72 -1.90 -1.98
CA SER A 117 -2.70 -2.58 -3.29
C SER A 117 -1.80 -1.88 -4.31
N ILE A 118 -1.70 -0.55 -4.21
CA ILE A 118 -0.80 0.29 -5.00
C ILE A 118 0.66 -0.06 -4.75
N MET A 119 1.07 -0.29 -3.50
CA MET A 119 2.46 -0.67 -3.20
C MET A 119 2.73 -2.11 -3.62
N MET A 120 1.78 -3.02 -3.33
CA MET A 120 1.93 -4.44 -3.61
C MET A 120 2.06 -4.75 -5.12
N LEU A 121 1.32 -4.03 -5.97
CA LEU A 121 1.39 -4.21 -7.44
C LEU A 121 2.31 -3.19 -8.12
N GLY A 122 2.37 -1.97 -7.59
CA GLY A 122 3.12 -0.87 -8.19
C GLY A 122 4.63 -0.97 -7.99
N LEU A 123 5.12 -1.41 -6.82
CA LEU A 123 6.56 -1.50 -6.58
C LEU A 123 7.24 -2.59 -7.43
N PRO A 124 6.67 -3.81 -7.58
CA PRO A 124 7.23 -4.79 -8.50
C PRO A 124 7.19 -4.32 -9.96
N ALA A 125 6.13 -3.63 -10.38
CA ALA A 125 6.04 -3.05 -11.72
C ALA A 125 7.09 -1.95 -11.94
N GLU A 126 7.33 -1.09 -10.96
CA GLU A 126 8.38 -0.06 -11.00
C GLU A 126 9.76 -0.72 -11.12
N ALA A 127 10.04 -1.74 -10.30
CA ALA A 127 11.29 -2.48 -10.34
C ALA A 127 11.52 -3.15 -11.70
N TYR A 128 10.46 -3.74 -12.28
CA TYR A 128 10.52 -4.40 -13.58
C TYR A 128 10.73 -3.42 -14.74
N LEU A 129 10.09 -2.24 -14.70
CA LEU A 129 10.09 -1.26 -15.79
C LEU A 129 11.24 -0.27 -15.73
N PHE A 130 11.69 0.11 -14.54
CA PHE A 130 12.63 1.21 -14.31
C PHE A 130 13.82 0.82 -13.43
N GLY A 131 13.80 -0.33 -12.77
CA GLY A 131 14.90 -0.86 -11.97
C GLY A 131 14.80 -0.57 -10.48
N LEU A 132 15.87 -0.89 -9.74
CA LEU A 132 15.86 -0.99 -8.28
C LEU A 132 16.16 0.32 -7.53
N GLN A 133 16.16 1.47 -8.22
CA GLN A 133 16.36 2.79 -7.60
C GLN A 133 15.40 3.08 -6.45
N TYR A 134 14.17 2.56 -6.54
CA TYR A 134 13.12 2.77 -5.54
C TYR A 134 13.50 2.28 -4.13
N VAL A 135 14.54 1.45 -3.97
CA VAL A 135 15.03 1.01 -2.65
C VAL A 135 15.35 2.17 -1.71
N TRP A 136 15.79 3.32 -2.23
CA TRP A 136 16.09 4.51 -1.43
C TRP A 136 14.88 5.10 -0.71
N TRP A 137 13.68 4.89 -1.26
CA TRP A 137 12.44 5.26 -0.60
C TRP A 137 12.25 4.47 0.71
N ILE A 138 12.64 3.20 0.76
CA ILE A 138 12.56 2.37 1.97
C ILE A 138 13.45 2.97 3.06
N PHE A 139 14.71 3.25 2.73
CA PHE A 139 15.66 3.84 3.69
C PHE A 139 15.23 5.23 4.19
N GLY A 140 14.68 6.07 3.32
CA GLY A 140 14.18 7.38 3.74
C GLY A 140 12.92 7.29 4.61
N ASN A 141 12.02 6.32 4.38
CA ASN A 141 10.90 6.07 5.30
C ASN A 141 11.40 5.57 6.66
N ILE A 142 12.40 4.69 6.72
CA ILE A 142 13.01 4.25 8.00
C ILE A 142 13.56 5.47 8.76
N CYS A 143 14.31 6.35 8.08
CA CYS A 143 14.82 7.58 8.68
C CYS A 143 13.68 8.49 9.19
N SER A 144 12.58 8.60 8.44
CA SER A 144 11.40 9.38 8.84
C SER A 144 10.75 8.84 10.13
N GLN A 145 10.67 7.51 10.28
CA GLN A 145 10.09 6.88 11.47
C GLN A 145 10.98 7.09 12.69
N LEU A 146 12.32 6.96 12.54
CA LEU A 146 13.28 7.27 13.60
C LEU A 146 13.16 8.72 14.08
N LEU A 147 12.96 9.67 13.17
CA LEU A 147 12.70 11.06 13.54
C LEU A 147 11.37 11.19 14.29
N ALA A 148 10.32 10.53 13.80
CA ALA A 148 9.00 10.59 14.38
C ALA A 148 8.91 9.97 15.80
N ILE A 149 9.65 8.90 16.08
CA ILE A 149 9.78 8.30 17.42
C ILE A 149 10.25 9.33 18.45
N ASN A 150 11.17 10.21 18.06
CA ASN A 150 11.79 11.18 18.95
C ASN A 150 10.99 12.48 19.07
N VAL A 151 10.25 12.86 18.04
CA VAL A 151 9.50 14.13 18.01
C VAL A 151 8.00 13.93 18.29
N VAL A 152 7.36 13.01 17.60
CA VAL A 152 5.90 12.87 17.58
C VAL A 152 5.39 12.10 18.79
N VAL A 153 6.07 11.03 19.21
CA VAL A 153 5.62 10.22 20.37
C VAL A 153 5.63 11.04 21.67
N PRO A 154 6.71 11.75 22.04
CA PRO A 154 6.71 12.57 23.26
C PRO A 154 5.71 13.72 23.21
N LEU A 155 5.39 14.22 22.02
CA LEU A 155 4.43 15.29 21.82
C LEU A 155 2.98 14.81 21.99
N LEU A 156 2.60 13.71 21.34
CA LEU A 156 1.20 13.28 21.23
C LEU A 156 0.77 12.30 22.32
N HIS A 157 1.64 11.38 22.74
CA HIS A 157 1.26 10.33 23.70
C HIS A 157 0.77 10.89 25.05
N PRO A 158 1.40 11.92 25.66
CA PRO A 158 0.92 12.47 26.93
C PRO A 158 -0.45 13.15 26.82
N LEU A 159 -0.79 13.69 25.65
CA LEU A 159 -2.03 14.44 25.42
C LEU A 159 -3.26 13.53 25.36
N LYS A 160 -3.06 12.21 25.17
CA LYS A 160 -4.15 11.23 25.17
C LYS A 160 -5.29 11.62 24.21
N VAL A 161 -4.95 12.24 23.08
CA VAL A 161 -5.90 12.67 22.06
C VAL A 161 -6.50 11.47 21.33
N THR A 162 -7.78 11.58 21.01
CA THR A 162 -8.50 10.56 20.21
C THR A 162 -8.40 10.85 18.72
N SER A 163 -8.21 12.11 18.36
CA SER A 163 -8.03 12.56 16.99
C SER A 163 -6.74 13.36 16.80
N ALA A 164 -6.08 13.16 15.67
CA ALA A 164 -4.96 14.00 15.23
C ALA A 164 -5.37 15.49 15.14
N TYR A 165 -6.62 15.78 14.80
CA TYR A 165 -7.13 17.15 14.68
C TYR A 165 -7.46 17.80 16.03
N GLU A 166 -7.61 17.00 17.09
CA GLU A 166 -7.76 17.50 18.47
C GLU A 166 -6.49 18.24 18.92
N TYR A 167 -5.32 17.79 18.48
CA TYR A 167 -4.06 18.49 18.70
C TYR A 167 -4.07 19.92 18.10
N LEU A 168 -4.70 20.11 16.94
CA LEU A 168 -4.82 21.45 16.32
C LEU A 168 -5.68 22.38 17.19
N GLU A 169 -6.75 21.87 17.78
CA GLU A 169 -7.56 22.65 18.73
C GLU A 169 -6.73 23.06 19.94
N LEU A 170 -5.99 22.12 20.55
CA LEU A 170 -5.15 22.40 21.71
C LEU A 170 -4.03 23.41 21.40
N ARG A 171 -3.44 23.34 20.20
CA ARG A 171 -2.31 24.18 19.82
C ARG A 171 -2.70 25.60 19.43
N PHE A 172 -3.83 25.76 18.75
CA PHE A 172 -4.32 27.05 18.23
C PHE A 172 -5.49 27.63 19.03
N ASN A 173 -5.97 26.90 20.05
CA ASN A 173 -7.12 27.24 20.87
C ASN A 173 -8.38 27.59 20.05
N SER A 174 -8.58 26.88 18.92
CA SER A 174 -9.64 27.17 17.96
C SER A 174 -10.34 25.92 17.46
N LYS A 175 -11.64 25.83 17.75
CA LYS A 175 -12.53 24.78 17.26
C LYS A 175 -12.69 24.82 15.73
N LEU A 176 -12.58 26.01 15.14
CA LEU A 176 -12.70 26.18 13.70
C LEU A 176 -11.55 25.47 12.97
N VAL A 177 -10.32 25.57 13.49
CA VAL A 177 -9.15 24.88 12.91
C VAL A 177 -9.33 23.36 12.97
N ARG A 178 -9.85 22.83 14.09
CA ARG A 178 -10.18 21.41 14.21
C ARG A 178 -11.24 20.98 13.20
N LEU A 179 -12.31 21.76 13.03
CA LEU A 179 -13.38 21.44 12.08
C LEU A 179 -12.88 21.45 10.63
N LEU A 180 -12.06 22.43 10.26
CA LEU A 180 -11.43 22.48 8.94
C LEU A 180 -10.51 21.29 8.71
N GLY A 181 -9.61 21.00 9.65
CA GLY A 181 -8.68 19.87 9.55
C GLY A 181 -9.41 18.53 9.45
N THR A 182 -10.45 18.33 10.28
CA THR A 182 -11.26 17.10 10.26
C THR A 182 -12.02 16.96 8.94
N THR A 183 -12.65 18.02 8.44
CA THR A 183 -13.40 17.99 7.18
C THR A 183 -12.49 17.72 5.99
N MET A 184 -11.38 18.46 5.88
CA MET A 184 -10.40 18.27 4.80
C MET A 184 -9.80 16.87 4.85
N GLY A 185 -9.37 16.41 6.03
CA GLY A 185 -8.80 15.08 6.22
C GLY A 185 -9.77 13.96 5.87
N THR A 186 -11.02 14.07 6.31
CA THR A 186 -12.07 13.07 6.01
C THR A 186 -12.34 13.02 4.51
N LEU A 187 -12.45 14.18 3.84
CA LEU A 187 -12.66 14.24 2.40
C LEU A 187 -11.47 13.65 1.62
N SER A 188 -10.25 13.99 2.00
CA SER A 188 -9.04 13.42 1.39
C SER A 188 -8.97 11.89 1.55
N TYR A 189 -9.29 11.37 2.74
CA TYR A 189 -9.34 9.93 2.97
C TYR A 189 -10.46 9.25 2.18
N LEU A 190 -11.64 9.87 2.07
CA LEU A 190 -12.75 9.34 1.28
C LEU A 190 -12.35 9.15 -0.19
N LEU A 191 -11.68 10.15 -0.78
CA LEU A 191 -11.16 10.05 -2.16
C LEU A 191 -10.07 8.98 -2.28
N TYR A 192 -9.16 8.92 -1.31
CA TYR A 192 -8.08 7.93 -1.29
C TYR A 192 -8.60 6.49 -1.20
N MET A 193 -9.62 6.24 -0.37
CA MET A 193 -10.20 4.90 -0.21
C MET A 193 -10.79 4.34 -1.51
N GLY A 194 -11.30 5.19 -2.41
CA GLY A 194 -11.76 4.77 -3.73
C GLY A 194 -10.62 4.17 -4.57
N ILE A 195 -9.45 4.81 -4.57
CA ILE A 195 -8.26 4.34 -5.29
C ILE A 195 -7.75 3.03 -4.67
N VAL A 196 -7.72 2.96 -3.34
CA VAL A 196 -7.24 1.78 -2.61
C VAL A 196 -8.10 0.55 -2.88
N LEU A 197 -9.43 0.71 -2.93
CA LEU A 197 -10.39 -0.37 -3.23
C LEU A 197 -10.32 -0.84 -4.69
N TYR A 198 -9.93 0.02 -5.61
CA TYR A 198 -9.84 -0.31 -7.03
C TYR A 198 -8.73 -1.34 -7.30
N GLY A 199 -7.53 -1.17 -6.72
CA GLY A 199 -6.40 -2.07 -6.95
C GLY A 199 -6.63 -3.56 -6.67
N PRO A 200 -7.16 -3.97 -5.49
CA PRO A 200 -7.44 -5.38 -5.24
C PRO A 200 -8.64 -5.87 -6.06
N ALA A 201 -9.58 -4.99 -6.43
CA ALA A 201 -10.74 -5.36 -7.23
C ALA A 201 -10.36 -5.69 -8.68
N THR A 202 -9.43 -4.93 -9.28
CA THR A 202 -8.89 -5.24 -10.62
C THR A 202 -8.00 -6.48 -10.61
N ALA A 203 -7.21 -6.66 -9.55
CA ALA A 203 -6.46 -7.90 -9.36
C ALA A 203 -7.39 -9.12 -9.27
N LEU A 204 -8.50 -9.00 -8.51
CA LEU A 204 -9.50 -10.07 -8.40
C LEU A 204 -10.23 -10.31 -9.73
N GLU A 205 -10.58 -9.26 -10.48
CA GLU A 205 -11.16 -9.41 -11.82
C GLU A 205 -10.25 -10.20 -12.75
N ALA A 206 -8.95 -9.87 -12.76
CA ALA A 206 -7.98 -10.51 -13.64
C ALA A 206 -7.91 -12.03 -13.43
N VAL A 207 -8.08 -12.52 -12.20
CA VAL A 207 -7.94 -13.95 -11.85
C VAL A 207 -9.26 -14.70 -11.71
N SER A 208 -10.35 -14.02 -11.38
CA SER A 208 -11.66 -14.65 -11.16
C SER A 208 -12.64 -14.43 -12.31
N GLY A 209 -12.37 -13.48 -13.21
CA GLY A 209 -13.29 -13.04 -14.26
C GLY A 209 -14.53 -12.31 -13.75
N LEU A 210 -14.61 -12.02 -12.43
CA LEU A 210 -15.71 -11.24 -11.86
C LEU A 210 -15.58 -9.77 -12.26
N PRO A 211 -16.67 -9.10 -12.69
CA PRO A 211 -16.64 -7.67 -12.99
C PRO A 211 -16.11 -6.86 -11.79
N VAL A 212 -15.23 -5.88 -12.05
CA VAL A 212 -14.63 -5.02 -11.00
C VAL A 212 -15.67 -4.50 -9.99
N TRP A 213 -16.84 -4.06 -10.47
CA TRP A 213 -17.90 -3.52 -9.62
C TRP A 213 -18.40 -4.50 -8.56
N ASN A 214 -18.52 -5.78 -8.91
CA ASN A 214 -18.94 -6.82 -7.97
C ASN A 214 -17.85 -7.07 -6.93
N SER A 215 -16.59 -7.09 -7.36
CA SER A 215 -15.42 -7.24 -6.49
C SER A 215 -15.30 -6.08 -5.49
N ILE A 216 -15.48 -4.83 -5.94
CA ILE A 216 -15.50 -3.66 -5.06
C ILE A 216 -16.61 -3.78 -4.02
N PHE A 217 -17.83 -4.12 -4.45
CA PHE A 217 -18.97 -4.23 -3.53
C PHE A 217 -18.75 -5.34 -2.49
N LEU A 218 -18.27 -6.51 -2.92
CA LEU A 218 -18.01 -7.64 -2.02
C LEU A 218 -16.94 -7.30 -0.98
N ILE A 219 -15.78 -6.81 -1.40
CA ILE A 219 -14.65 -6.49 -0.52
C ILE A 219 -15.05 -5.38 0.45
N SER A 220 -15.69 -4.32 -0.05
CA SER A 220 -16.12 -3.19 0.78
C SER A 220 -17.23 -3.57 1.77
N ALA A 221 -18.22 -4.38 1.36
CA ALA A 221 -19.28 -4.82 2.26
C ALA A 221 -18.72 -5.66 3.42
N VAL A 222 -17.86 -6.63 3.13
CA VAL A 222 -17.18 -7.43 4.16
C VAL A 222 -16.36 -6.53 5.09
N ALA A 223 -15.58 -5.61 4.52
CA ALA A 223 -14.78 -4.65 5.27
C ALA A 223 -15.62 -3.79 6.22
N VAL A 224 -16.70 -3.19 5.72
CA VAL A 224 -17.60 -2.36 6.52
C VAL A 224 -18.23 -3.18 7.64
N VAL A 225 -18.65 -4.42 7.39
CA VAL A 225 -19.30 -5.28 8.40
C VAL A 225 -18.33 -5.61 9.54
N TYR A 226 -17.13 -6.13 9.27
CA TYR A 226 -16.24 -6.54 10.37
C TYR A 226 -15.66 -5.33 11.13
N THR A 227 -15.43 -4.20 10.45
CA THR A 227 -14.91 -2.98 11.08
C THR A 227 -15.97 -2.32 11.97
N SER A 228 -17.20 -2.18 11.48
CA SER A 228 -18.30 -1.53 12.22
C SER A 228 -18.71 -2.32 13.46
N ILE A 229 -18.60 -3.65 13.40
CA ILE A 229 -18.99 -4.53 14.51
C ILE A 229 -17.88 -4.59 15.57
N GLY A 230 -16.61 -4.67 15.16
CA GLY A 230 -15.51 -5.01 16.08
C GLY A 230 -14.68 -3.86 16.65
N GLY A 231 -14.77 -2.64 16.09
CA GLY A 231 -13.98 -1.48 16.52
C GLY A 231 -12.46 -1.66 16.32
N ILE A 232 -11.65 -0.75 16.87
CA ILE A 232 -10.20 -0.70 16.57
C ILE A 232 -9.45 -1.99 16.95
N ARG A 233 -9.88 -2.71 18.00
CA ARG A 233 -9.25 -3.97 18.40
C ARG A 233 -9.42 -5.04 17.32
N ALA A 234 -10.63 -5.16 16.77
CA ALA A 234 -10.87 -6.09 15.68
C ALA A 234 -10.03 -5.72 14.47
N VAL A 235 -10.00 -4.43 14.09
CA VAL A 235 -9.19 -3.93 12.97
C VAL A 235 -7.72 -4.32 13.13
N ILE A 236 -7.14 -4.10 14.32
CA ILE A 236 -5.74 -4.46 14.56
C ILE A 236 -5.49 -5.96 14.38
N TRP A 237 -6.37 -6.82 14.89
CA TRP A 237 -6.21 -8.27 14.74
C TRP A 237 -6.48 -8.79 13.32
N THR A 238 -7.44 -8.20 12.60
CA THR A 238 -7.65 -8.51 11.19
C THR A 238 -6.46 -8.08 10.34
N ASP A 239 -5.87 -6.92 10.63
CA ASP A 239 -4.67 -6.44 9.93
C ASP A 239 -3.48 -7.37 10.16
N VAL A 240 -3.29 -7.86 11.39
CA VAL A 240 -2.23 -8.81 11.71
C VAL A 240 -2.40 -10.09 10.90
N PHE A 241 -3.61 -10.65 10.87
CA PHE A 241 -3.91 -11.85 10.09
C PHE A 241 -3.67 -11.64 8.58
N GLN A 242 -4.18 -10.53 8.03
CA GLN A 242 -4.00 -10.19 6.62
C GLN A 242 -2.54 -9.89 6.27
N GLY A 243 -1.81 -9.23 7.16
CA GLY A 243 -0.38 -8.96 7.00
C GLY A 243 0.44 -10.25 6.90
N PHE A 244 0.14 -11.27 7.71
CA PHE A 244 0.78 -12.58 7.60
C PHE A 244 0.47 -13.27 6.26
N ILE A 245 -0.79 -13.24 5.80
CA ILE A 245 -1.16 -13.81 4.50
C ILE A 245 -0.42 -13.10 3.37
N MET A 246 -0.36 -11.77 3.41
CA MET A 246 0.32 -10.96 2.42
C MET A 246 1.81 -11.28 2.37
N LEU A 247 2.49 -11.32 3.52
CA LEU A 247 3.90 -11.71 3.59
C LEU A 247 4.13 -13.13 3.05
N ALA A 248 3.30 -14.09 3.45
CA ALA A 248 3.38 -15.46 2.95
C ALA A 248 3.21 -15.53 1.43
N GLY A 249 2.26 -14.76 0.88
CA GLY A 249 2.03 -14.67 -0.57
C GLY A 249 3.23 -14.08 -1.32
N ILE A 250 3.82 -12.99 -0.81
CA ILE A 250 5.01 -12.38 -1.39
C ILE A 250 6.19 -13.35 -1.38
N PHE A 251 6.45 -14.03 -0.26
CA PHE A 251 7.53 -15.02 -0.18
C PHE A 251 7.29 -16.22 -1.09
N ALA A 252 6.05 -16.74 -1.15
CA ALA A 252 5.70 -17.84 -2.05
C ALA A 252 5.96 -17.45 -3.51
N PHE A 253 5.54 -16.25 -3.92
CA PHE A 253 5.77 -15.73 -5.27
C PHE A 253 7.27 -15.56 -5.57
N LEU A 254 8.03 -14.95 -4.66
CA LEU A 254 9.47 -14.76 -4.84
C LEU A 254 10.24 -16.08 -4.92
N ILE A 255 9.90 -17.04 -4.07
CA ILE A 255 10.55 -18.36 -4.05
C ILE A 255 10.23 -19.11 -5.35
N GLN A 256 8.95 -19.20 -5.73
CA GLN A 256 8.54 -19.90 -6.94
C GLN A 256 9.14 -19.26 -8.19
N GLY A 257 9.05 -17.93 -8.33
CA GLY A 257 9.64 -17.21 -9.45
C GLY A 257 11.16 -17.35 -9.54
N THR A 258 11.85 -17.43 -8.40
CA THR A 258 13.30 -17.69 -8.37
C THR A 258 13.64 -19.11 -8.80
N ILE A 259 12.83 -20.10 -8.41
CA ILE A 259 13.01 -21.50 -8.82
C ILE A 259 12.79 -21.64 -10.33
N ASP A 260 11.75 -21.03 -10.88
CA ASP A 260 11.39 -21.11 -12.30
C ASP A 260 12.49 -20.53 -13.21
N VAL A 261 13.22 -19.51 -12.73
CA VAL A 261 14.34 -18.88 -13.44
C VAL A 261 15.66 -19.66 -13.27
N GLY A 262 15.70 -20.68 -12.43
CA GLY A 262 16.89 -21.52 -12.20
C GLY A 262 17.77 -21.08 -11.03
N GLY A 263 17.22 -20.27 -10.12
CA GLY A 263 17.88 -19.83 -8.88
C GLY A 263 18.18 -18.32 -8.84
N PRO A 264 18.70 -17.81 -7.71
CA PRO A 264 18.91 -16.38 -7.50
C PRO A 264 20.01 -15.78 -8.37
N GLY A 265 21.03 -16.57 -8.74
CA GLY A 265 22.12 -16.12 -9.62
C GLY A 265 21.62 -15.70 -11.01
N PRO A 266 20.89 -16.58 -11.73
CA PRO A 266 20.24 -16.23 -12.99
C PRO A 266 19.31 -15.01 -12.90
N VAL A 267 18.53 -14.88 -11.83
CA VAL A 267 17.66 -13.70 -11.61
C VAL A 267 18.49 -12.41 -11.58
N TRP A 268 19.63 -12.41 -10.86
CA TRP A 268 20.51 -11.25 -10.78
C TRP A 268 21.17 -10.91 -12.11
N ASN A 269 21.63 -11.92 -12.84
CA ASN A 269 22.24 -11.71 -14.16
C ASN A 269 21.23 -11.12 -15.15
N ILE A 270 20.00 -11.62 -15.17
CA ILE A 270 18.93 -11.09 -16.02
C ILE A 270 18.61 -9.63 -15.65
N ALA A 271 18.56 -9.32 -14.36
CA ALA A 271 18.32 -7.96 -13.89
C ALA A 271 19.45 -7.00 -14.29
N ASP A 272 20.70 -7.44 -14.19
CA ASP A 272 21.87 -6.65 -14.57
C ASP A 272 21.96 -6.43 -16.08
N ASP A 273 21.78 -7.50 -16.88
CA ASP A 273 21.75 -7.45 -18.34
C ASP A 273 20.62 -6.53 -18.86
N ALA A 274 19.51 -6.46 -18.14
CA ALA A 274 18.39 -5.56 -18.43
C ALA A 274 18.58 -4.13 -17.91
N GLY A 275 19.73 -3.81 -17.29
CA GLY A 275 20.05 -2.50 -16.73
C GLY A 275 19.18 -2.12 -15.53
N ARG A 276 18.64 -3.11 -14.80
CA ARG A 276 17.75 -2.91 -13.64
C ARG A 276 18.50 -2.74 -12.32
N MET A 277 19.80 -3.02 -12.31
CA MET A 277 20.70 -2.85 -11.16
C MET A 277 21.17 -1.39 -10.99
N ASN A 278 20.27 -0.44 -11.21
CA ASN A 278 20.57 0.99 -11.32
C ASN A 278 20.50 1.74 -9.97
N PHE A 279 20.90 1.13 -8.86
CA PHE A 279 20.70 1.63 -7.49
C PHE A 279 21.15 3.09 -7.26
N PHE A 280 22.27 3.50 -7.84
CA PHE A 280 22.95 4.75 -7.49
C PHE A 280 22.77 5.79 -8.60
N ASN A 281 21.71 6.58 -8.51
CA ASN A 281 21.51 7.77 -9.35
C ASN A 281 21.51 9.03 -8.48
N PHE A 282 22.66 9.70 -8.39
CA PHE A 282 22.85 10.90 -7.57
C PHE A 282 22.69 12.22 -8.35
N ASP A 283 22.07 12.17 -9.53
CA ASP A 283 21.80 13.37 -10.33
C ASP A 283 20.90 14.35 -9.54
N PRO A 284 21.33 15.61 -9.33
CA PRO A 284 20.53 16.61 -8.64
C PRO A 284 19.44 17.25 -9.52
N ASP A 285 19.33 16.91 -10.81
CA ASP A 285 18.32 17.50 -11.69
C ASP A 285 16.89 17.11 -11.24
N PRO A 286 16.04 18.09 -10.86
CA PRO A 286 14.67 17.82 -10.42
C PRO A 286 13.73 17.33 -11.54
N ARG A 287 14.18 17.34 -12.80
CA ARG A 287 13.40 16.85 -13.95
C ARG A 287 13.50 15.33 -14.11
N VAL A 288 14.49 14.71 -13.48
CA VAL A 288 14.68 13.26 -13.52
C VAL A 288 13.63 12.59 -12.63
N ARG A 289 12.92 11.60 -13.18
CA ARG A 289 11.82 10.88 -12.49
C ARG A 289 12.23 10.41 -11.10
N HIS A 290 13.32 9.65 -11.00
CA HIS A 290 13.83 9.09 -9.75
C HIS A 290 15.33 9.30 -9.62
N THR A 291 15.70 9.87 -8.49
CA THR A 291 17.09 10.07 -8.07
C THR A 291 17.17 9.75 -6.58
N PHE A 292 18.38 9.52 -6.08
CA PHE A 292 18.61 9.38 -4.65
C PHE A 292 17.98 10.54 -3.86
N TRP A 293 18.13 11.77 -4.36
CA TRP A 293 17.63 12.97 -3.70
C TRP A 293 16.11 12.95 -3.58
N ASN A 294 15.38 12.71 -4.67
CA ASN A 294 13.92 12.76 -4.62
C ASN A 294 13.32 11.56 -3.86
N LEU A 295 13.93 10.37 -3.97
CA LEU A 295 13.45 9.18 -3.29
C LEU A 295 13.78 9.20 -1.79
N TYR A 296 15.03 9.46 -1.42
CA TYR A 296 15.45 9.45 -0.02
C TYR A 296 14.93 10.70 0.71
N VAL A 297 15.30 11.90 0.27
CA VAL A 297 14.92 13.14 0.98
C VAL A 297 13.41 13.35 0.91
N GLY A 298 12.79 13.11 -0.25
CA GLY A 298 11.34 13.21 -0.41
C GLY A 298 10.59 12.23 0.48
N SER A 299 11.06 10.98 0.61
CA SER A 299 10.42 10.02 1.52
C SER A 299 10.64 10.34 2.99
N VAL A 300 11.75 10.98 3.39
CA VAL A 300 11.94 11.46 4.77
C VAL A 300 10.86 12.48 5.13
N PHE A 301 10.68 13.52 4.32
CA PHE A 301 9.67 14.55 4.58
C PHE A 301 8.25 14.01 4.49
N ARG A 302 7.95 13.22 3.45
CA ARG A 302 6.64 12.61 3.25
C ARG A 302 6.29 11.65 4.39
N GLY A 303 7.21 10.76 4.75
CA GLY A 303 7.04 9.78 5.81
C GLY A 303 6.86 10.43 7.18
N PHE A 304 7.61 11.50 7.46
CA PHE A 304 7.43 12.27 8.70
C PHE A 304 6.05 12.91 8.78
N GLY A 305 5.54 13.46 7.67
CA GLY A 305 4.18 13.98 7.59
C GLY A 305 3.10 12.91 7.83
N MET A 306 3.31 11.68 7.34
CA MET A 306 2.36 10.57 7.51
C MET A 306 2.13 10.15 8.96
N VAL A 307 3.07 10.43 9.87
CA VAL A 307 2.89 10.09 11.30
C VAL A 307 1.80 10.94 11.95
N PHE A 308 1.50 12.11 11.41
CA PHE A 308 0.40 12.96 11.88
C PHE A 308 -0.98 12.55 11.34
N ASN A 309 -1.07 11.51 10.50
CA ASN A 309 -2.35 10.99 10.03
C ASN A 309 -3.13 10.34 11.16
N GLN A 310 -4.46 10.43 11.06
CA GLN A 310 -5.40 9.92 12.07
C GLN A 310 -5.14 8.45 12.45
N SER A 311 -4.88 7.57 11.47
CA SER A 311 -4.62 6.15 11.72
C SER A 311 -3.41 5.90 12.63
N THR A 312 -2.31 6.62 12.37
CA THR A 312 -1.08 6.52 13.16
C THR A 312 -1.26 7.10 14.55
N VAL A 313 -1.84 8.30 14.65
CA VAL A 313 -2.08 8.97 15.93
C VAL A 313 -3.00 8.13 16.81
N GLN A 314 -4.07 7.56 16.25
CA GLN A 314 -5.01 6.72 16.96
C GLN A 314 -4.34 5.45 17.51
N ARG A 315 -3.45 4.82 16.74
CA ARG A 315 -2.67 3.66 17.20
C ARG A 315 -1.65 4.01 18.27
N ILE A 316 -0.96 5.15 18.15
CA ILE A 316 -0.07 5.67 19.21
C ILE A 316 -0.86 5.84 20.51
N SER A 317 -2.04 6.49 20.44
CA SER A 317 -2.92 6.69 21.60
C SER A 317 -3.53 5.42 22.17
N SER A 318 -3.49 4.30 21.43
CA SER A 318 -4.02 3.00 21.86
C SER A 318 -3.01 2.14 22.64
N THR A 319 -1.74 2.56 22.69
CA THR A 319 -0.67 1.87 23.44
C THR A 319 -0.67 2.24 24.93
N LYS A 320 -0.14 1.36 25.79
CA LYS A 320 -0.19 1.58 27.25
C LYS A 320 0.81 2.62 27.74
N THR A 321 2.01 2.62 27.14
CA THR A 321 3.13 3.44 27.60
C THR A 321 3.83 4.12 26.43
N ALA A 322 4.46 5.27 26.70
CA ALA A 322 5.23 5.98 25.69
C ALA A 322 6.40 5.13 25.16
N GLN A 323 6.96 4.23 25.97
CA GLN A 323 8.01 3.32 25.53
C GLN A 323 7.48 2.24 24.58
N GLU A 324 6.27 1.72 24.81
CA GLU A 324 5.57 0.85 23.86
C GLU A 324 5.23 1.60 22.57
N ALA A 325 4.78 2.86 22.65
CA ALA A 325 4.56 3.70 21.47
C ALA A 325 5.84 3.95 20.65
N LYS A 326 7.00 4.09 21.31
CA LYS A 326 8.30 4.19 20.63
C LYS A 326 8.70 2.87 19.97
N ARG A 327 8.54 1.74 20.67
CA ARG A 327 8.78 0.40 20.11
C ARG A 327 7.83 0.05 18.98
N PHE A 328 6.65 0.65 18.96
CA PHE A 328 5.63 0.48 17.95
C PHE A 328 6.02 1.12 16.60
N LEU A 329 6.73 2.26 16.63
CA LEU A 329 7.21 2.96 15.45
C LEU A 329 8.63 2.51 15.01
N LEU A 330 9.28 1.62 15.76
CA LEU A 330 10.59 1.04 15.45
C LEU A 330 10.39 -0.22 14.60
#